data_AF-O45826-F1
#
_entry.id   AF-O45826-F1
#
_cell.length_a   1.000
_cell.length_b   1.000
_cell.length_c   1.000
_cell.angle_alpha   90.00
_cell.angle_beta   90.00
_cell.angle_gamma   90.00
#
_symmetry.space_group_name_H-M   'P 1'
#
loop_
_entity.id
_entity.type
_entity.pdbx_description
1 polymer ?
#
loop_
_entity_poly.entity_id
_entity_poly.type
_entity_poly.pdbx_seq_one_letter_code
_entity_poly.pdbx_strand_id
1 'polypeptide(L)'
;MTSLVPFPICKLPSTALTAVTDHMNILEIFSLLATSQNSNHLVSKSIRAFTMLKRASRKDYFTASIIACEDLIEIILSFQGYQLPIYVGNELSEVRKTIIFLNETVILYPFNIEIDYRKEEDVRRIVEMIRSIRQRFYIFCFTNQSISEELFEIILKLRSCKLHIDVTNPHRISVNNWKMLINCVSTSASFNGINISSRKIRMLRKLWNKGNSLRSFEAKGMNIKNRYCSIDSFGKRKFNING
;
A
#
# COMPACT_ATOMS: atom_id res chain seq x y z
N MET A 1 18.29 -17.31 -29.24
CA MET A 1 17.72 -15.97 -29.04
C MET A 1 18.72 -15.17 -28.22
N THR A 2 19.43 -14.22 -28.83
CA THR A 2 20.28 -13.28 -28.10
C THR A 2 19.36 -12.43 -27.25
N SER A 3 19.37 -12.62 -25.92
CA SER A 3 18.76 -11.64 -25.03
C SER A 3 19.45 -10.31 -25.32
N LEU A 4 18.68 -9.32 -25.75
CA LEU A 4 19.16 -7.96 -25.90
C LEU A 4 19.66 -7.54 -24.52
N VAL A 5 20.99 -7.56 -24.34
CA VAL A 5 21.63 -7.09 -23.11
C VAL A 5 21.19 -5.64 -22.94
N PRO A 6 20.56 -5.27 -21.81
CA PRO A 6 20.03 -3.92 -21.62
C PRO A 6 21.13 -2.90 -21.91
N PHE A 7 20.89 -1.98 -22.85
CA PHE A 7 21.88 -0.95 -23.17
C PHE A 7 22.05 -0.09 -21.92
N PRO A 8 23.25 -0.02 -21.33
CA PRO A 8 23.44 0.71 -20.09
C PRO A 8 23.34 2.21 -20.40
N ILE A 9 22.20 2.82 -20.06
CA ILE A 9 21.94 4.26 -20.19
C ILE A 9 23.10 5.09 -19.62
N CYS A 10 23.75 4.56 -18.58
CA CYS A 10 24.89 5.19 -17.91
C CYS A 10 26.15 5.32 -18.79
N LYS A 11 26.19 4.67 -19.97
CA LYS A 11 27.28 4.77 -20.95
C LYS A 11 26.95 5.70 -22.11
N LEU A 12 25.75 6.28 -22.15
CA LEU A 12 25.43 7.26 -23.18
C LEU A 12 26.22 8.56 -22.95
N PRO A 13 26.72 9.21 -24.02
CA PRO A 13 27.26 10.55 -23.92
C PRO A 13 26.15 11.52 -23.45
N SER A 14 26.53 12.55 -22.70
CA SER A 14 25.60 13.49 -22.07
C SER A 14 24.62 14.14 -23.04
N THR A 15 25.05 14.41 -24.28
CA THR A 15 24.19 14.96 -25.35
C THR A 15 23.07 13.99 -25.74
N ALA A 16 23.38 12.71 -25.91
CA ALA A 16 22.39 11.67 -26.17
C ALA A 16 21.46 11.46 -24.97
N LEU A 17 22.02 11.47 -23.75
CA LEU A 17 21.19 11.36 -22.54
C LEU A 17 20.21 12.51 -22.43
N THR A 18 20.66 13.75 -22.67
CA THR A 18 19.82 14.96 -22.66
C THR A 18 18.67 14.84 -23.67
N ALA A 19 19.00 14.48 -24.91
CA ALA A 19 18.00 14.30 -25.96
C ALA A 19 16.96 13.24 -25.60
N VAL A 20 17.38 12.11 -25.03
CA VAL A 20 16.46 11.06 -24.57
C VAL A 20 15.59 11.57 -23.42
N THR A 21 16.17 12.20 -22.41
CA THR A 21 15.42 12.68 -21.24
C THR A 21 14.45 13.82 -21.57
N ASP A 22 14.73 14.63 -22.59
CA ASP A 22 13.84 15.71 -23.05
C ASP A 22 12.55 15.16 -23.68
N HIS A 23 12.54 13.90 -24.13
CA HIS A 23 11.38 13.22 -24.71
C HIS A 23 10.69 12.25 -23.75
N MET A 24 11.26 12.03 -22.57
CA MET A 24 10.68 11.15 -21.56
C MET A 24 9.56 11.84 -20.80
N ASN A 25 8.52 11.08 -20.48
CA ASN A 25 7.51 11.55 -19.56
C ASN A 25 8.05 11.55 -18.11
N ILE A 26 7.33 12.21 -17.22
CA ILE A 26 7.78 12.41 -15.85
C ILE A 26 7.94 11.12 -15.05
N LEU A 27 7.10 10.10 -15.33
CA LEU A 27 7.19 8.81 -14.66
C LEU A 27 8.44 8.05 -15.10
N GLU A 28 8.76 8.07 -16.39
CA GLU A 28 9.99 7.47 -16.95
C GLU A 28 11.24 8.11 -16.34
N ILE A 29 11.26 9.44 -16.24
CA ILE A 29 12.34 10.16 -15.57
C ILE A 29 12.48 9.67 -14.12
N PHE A 30 11.38 9.57 -13.36
CA PHE A 30 11.44 9.11 -11.97
C PHE A 30 11.86 7.65 -11.85
N SER A 31 11.46 6.78 -12.77
CA SER A 31 11.92 5.39 -12.82
C SER A 31 13.44 5.31 -13.00
N LEU A 32 13.98 6.08 -13.96
CA LEU A 32 15.43 6.15 -14.17
C LEU A 32 16.19 6.69 -12.95
N LEU A 33 15.66 7.73 -12.31
CA LEU A 33 16.28 8.32 -11.12
C LEU A 33 16.25 7.37 -9.90
N ALA A 34 15.23 6.51 -9.81
CA ALA A 34 15.10 5.53 -8.74
C ALA A 34 15.97 4.28 -8.96
N THR A 35 16.41 4.02 -10.20
CA THR A 35 17.10 2.77 -10.57
C THR A 35 18.44 2.60 -9.85
N SER A 36 19.26 3.65 -9.78
CA SER A 36 20.55 3.61 -9.09
C SER A 36 21.05 5.01 -8.77
N GLN A 37 22.01 5.14 -7.84
CA GLN A 37 22.67 6.42 -7.57
C GLN A 37 23.36 7.00 -8.82
N ASN A 38 23.93 6.13 -9.66
CA ASN A 38 24.60 6.57 -10.89
C ASN A 38 23.59 7.10 -11.92
N SER A 39 22.49 6.36 -12.14
CA SER A 39 21.38 6.81 -12.98
C SER A 39 20.80 8.13 -12.47
N ASN A 40 20.61 8.25 -11.15
CA ASN A 40 20.13 9.48 -10.52
C ASN A 40 21.04 10.67 -10.84
N HIS A 41 22.35 10.50 -10.64
CA HIS A 41 23.33 11.54 -10.90
C HIS A 41 23.36 11.97 -12.37
N LEU A 42 23.41 11.00 -13.29
CA LEU A 42 23.52 11.25 -14.73
C LEU A 42 22.26 11.91 -15.29
N VAL A 43 21.09 11.38 -14.95
CA VAL A 43 19.80 11.91 -15.43
C VAL A 43 19.54 13.30 -14.83
N SER A 44 19.79 13.50 -13.53
CA SER A 44 19.63 14.81 -12.88
C SER A 44 20.51 15.89 -13.53
N LYS A 45 21.72 15.54 -13.99
CA LYS A 45 22.62 16.46 -14.69
C LYS A 45 22.23 16.74 -16.14
N SER A 46 21.51 15.81 -16.77
CA SER A 46 21.20 15.89 -18.20
C SER A 46 19.85 16.55 -18.47
N ILE A 47 18.93 16.55 -17.50
CA ILE A 47 17.64 17.26 -17.65
C ILE A 47 17.85 18.76 -17.53
N ARG A 48 17.55 19.48 -18.61
CA ARG A 48 17.50 20.95 -18.58
C ARG A 48 16.44 21.39 -17.58
N ALA A 49 16.82 22.23 -16.61
CA ALA A 49 15.95 22.71 -15.54
C ALA A 49 15.38 21.61 -14.62
N PHE A 50 16.16 20.55 -14.32
CA PHE A 50 15.78 19.49 -13.38
C PHE A 50 15.21 20.01 -12.04
N THR A 51 15.80 21.08 -11.48
CA THR A 51 15.31 21.71 -10.25
C THR A 51 13.89 22.27 -10.40
N MET A 52 13.54 22.82 -11.58
CA MET A 52 12.18 23.26 -11.87
C MET A 52 11.22 22.08 -12.01
N LEU A 53 11.63 21.00 -12.70
CA LEU A 53 10.85 19.76 -12.79
C LEU A 53 10.49 19.25 -11.39
N LYS A 54 11.48 19.05 -10.50
CA LYS A 54 11.23 18.62 -9.11
C LYS A 54 10.28 19.54 -8.35
N ARG A 55 10.43 20.86 -8.51
CA ARG A 55 9.53 21.83 -7.85
C ARG A 55 8.11 21.76 -8.40
N ALA A 56 7.95 21.56 -9.70
CA ALA A 56 6.64 21.39 -10.33
C ALA A 56 5.97 20.09 -9.85
N SER A 57 6.69 18.97 -9.83
CA SER A 57 6.14 17.67 -9.41
C SER A 57 5.71 17.63 -7.96
N ARG A 58 6.30 18.47 -7.10
CA ARG A 58 5.85 18.65 -5.71
C ARG A 58 4.58 19.49 -5.57
N LYS A 59 4.00 20.00 -6.66
CA LYS A 59 2.67 20.63 -6.65
C LYS A 59 1.55 19.66 -7.00
N ASP A 60 1.91 18.51 -7.59
CA ASP A 60 0.97 17.50 -8.05
C ASP A 60 0.93 16.30 -7.09
N TYR A 61 -0.23 15.64 -7.06
CA TYR A 61 -0.40 14.39 -6.32
C TYR A 61 -0.15 13.19 -7.23
N PHE A 62 0.77 12.32 -6.79
CA PHE A 62 1.07 11.06 -7.44
C PHE A 62 0.47 9.92 -6.62
N THR A 63 -0.10 8.92 -7.29
CA THR A 63 -0.50 7.69 -6.62
C THR A 63 0.68 6.74 -6.61
N ALA A 64 0.94 6.06 -5.49
CA ALA A 64 1.88 4.94 -5.49
C ALA A 64 1.28 3.71 -4.81
N SER A 65 1.65 2.54 -5.29
CA SER A 65 1.20 1.26 -4.79
C SER A 65 2.40 0.34 -4.57
N ILE A 66 2.47 -0.29 -3.40
CA ILE A 66 3.35 -1.44 -3.15
C ILE A 66 2.50 -2.70 -3.32
N ILE A 67 2.89 -3.58 -4.24
CA ILE A 67 2.26 -4.87 -4.47
C ILE A 67 3.29 -5.95 -4.10
N ALA A 68 3.04 -6.70 -3.04
CA ALA A 68 3.94 -7.73 -2.54
C ALA A 68 3.27 -9.12 -2.63
N CYS A 69 3.70 -9.91 -3.60
CA CYS A 69 3.29 -11.30 -3.76
C CYS A 69 4.31 -12.24 -3.06
N GLU A 70 4.18 -13.55 -3.25
CA GLU A 70 4.99 -14.60 -2.61
C GLU A 70 6.50 -14.30 -2.66
N ASP A 71 7.06 -14.11 -3.86
CA ASP A 71 8.50 -13.92 -4.07
C ASP A 71 8.86 -12.60 -4.79
N LEU A 72 7.92 -11.67 -4.88
CA LEU A 72 8.07 -10.44 -5.65
C LEU A 72 7.46 -9.25 -4.93
N ILE A 73 8.11 -8.11 -5.03
CA ILE A 73 7.61 -6.79 -4.63
C ILE A 73 7.73 -5.86 -5.83
N GLU A 74 6.62 -5.20 -6.14
CA GLU A 74 6.54 -4.17 -7.16
C GLU A 74 6.12 -2.85 -6.52
N ILE A 75 6.78 -1.76 -6.91
CA ILE A 75 6.36 -0.40 -6.57
C ILE A 75 5.92 0.28 -7.87
N ILE A 76 4.62 0.57 -7.96
CA ILE A 76 4.04 1.25 -9.11
C ILE A 76 3.81 2.71 -8.74
N LEU A 77 4.26 3.63 -9.59
CA LEU A 77 3.92 5.04 -9.53
C LEU A 77 2.92 5.36 -10.62
N SER A 78 1.90 6.14 -10.31
CA SER A 78 0.84 6.52 -11.25
C SER A 78 0.57 8.01 -11.22
N PHE A 79 0.36 8.58 -12.41
CA PHE A 79 0.08 9.99 -12.61
C PHE A 79 -0.70 10.19 -13.90
N GLN A 80 -1.80 10.96 -13.84
CA GLN A 80 -2.63 11.32 -15.00
C GLN A 80 -3.04 10.14 -15.90
N GLY A 81 -3.39 9.00 -15.28
CA GLY A 81 -3.80 7.79 -15.99
C GLY A 81 -2.65 6.91 -16.49
N TYR A 82 -1.41 7.38 -16.43
CA TYR A 82 -0.22 6.58 -16.69
C TYR A 82 0.23 5.86 -15.42
N GLN A 83 0.75 4.65 -15.58
CA GLN A 83 1.31 3.84 -14.50
C GLN A 83 2.66 3.27 -14.96
N LEU A 84 3.65 3.31 -14.07
CA LEU A 84 4.97 2.78 -14.36
C LEU A 84 5.55 2.09 -13.11
N PRO A 85 6.09 0.86 -13.25
CA PRO A 85 6.88 0.23 -12.21
C PRO A 85 8.18 1.02 -12.00
N ILE A 86 8.41 1.45 -10.77
CA ILE A 86 9.64 2.13 -10.34
C ILE A 86 10.62 1.13 -9.69
N TYR A 87 10.08 0.02 -9.17
CA TYR A 87 10.87 -1.07 -8.63
C TYR A 87 10.15 -2.40 -8.88
N VAL A 88 10.91 -3.42 -9.26
CA VAL A 88 10.48 -4.81 -9.38
C VAL A 88 11.60 -5.68 -8.83
N GLY A 89 11.36 -6.41 -7.76
CA GLY A 89 12.36 -7.26 -7.12
C GLY A 89 11.91 -7.76 -5.75
N ASN A 90 12.81 -8.35 -4.96
CA ASN A 90 12.43 -8.92 -3.65
C ASN A 90 13.25 -8.37 -2.46
N GLU A 91 14.10 -7.38 -2.71
CA GLU A 91 14.99 -6.80 -1.70
C GLU A 91 14.32 -5.66 -0.94
N LEU A 92 13.96 -5.90 0.32
CA LEU A 92 13.31 -4.89 1.17
C LEU A 92 14.14 -3.61 1.38
N SER A 93 15.48 -3.71 1.33
CA SER A 93 16.36 -2.54 1.37
C SER A 93 16.15 -1.61 0.18
N GLU A 94 16.00 -2.17 -1.02
CA GLU A 94 15.75 -1.40 -2.23
C GLU A 94 14.32 -0.85 -2.25
N VAL A 95 13.33 -1.65 -1.85
CA VAL A 95 11.95 -1.18 -1.63
C VAL A 95 11.93 0.06 -0.72
N ARG A 96 12.65 0.01 0.41
CA ARG A 96 12.76 1.14 1.34
C ARG A 96 13.39 2.37 0.68
N LYS A 97 14.51 2.20 -0.04
CA LYS A 97 15.20 3.29 -0.73
C LYS A 97 14.31 3.93 -1.78
N THR A 98 13.58 3.14 -2.56
CA THR A 98 12.65 3.63 -3.59
C THR A 98 11.52 4.44 -2.97
N ILE A 99 10.90 3.98 -1.88
CA ILE A 99 9.83 4.75 -1.22
C ILE A 99 10.36 6.07 -0.64
N ILE A 100 11.55 6.06 -0.03
CA ILE A 100 12.19 7.29 0.47
C ILE A 100 12.44 8.26 -0.69
N PHE A 101 13.03 7.78 -1.78
CA PHE A 101 13.24 8.58 -2.98
C PHE A 101 11.94 9.19 -3.51
N LEU A 102 10.86 8.41 -3.59
CA LEU A 102 9.57 8.90 -4.06
C LEU A 102 9.00 9.97 -3.12
N ASN A 103 9.01 9.76 -1.81
CA ASN A 103 8.56 10.76 -0.82
C ASN A 103 9.38 12.05 -0.86
N GLU A 104 10.66 11.97 -1.21
CA GLU A 104 11.52 13.14 -1.38
C GLU A 104 11.32 13.82 -2.74
N THR A 105 10.75 13.14 -3.72
CA THR A 105 10.66 13.66 -5.10
C THR A 105 9.27 14.22 -5.41
N VAL A 106 8.21 13.56 -4.93
CA VAL A 106 6.81 13.88 -5.25
C VAL A 106 5.93 13.84 -4.00
N ILE A 107 4.73 14.41 -4.09
CA ILE A 107 3.70 14.21 -3.07
C ILE A 107 2.94 12.92 -3.38
N LEU A 108 3.12 11.89 -2.55
CA LEU A 108 2.40 10.63 -2.67
C LEU A 108 1.04 10.68 -1.99
N TYR A 109 -0.03 10.74 -2.78
CA TYR A 109 -1.39 10.50 -2.32
C TYR A 109 -2.32 10.15 -3.48
N PRO A 110 -3.08 9.04 -3.41
CA PRO A 110 -3.06 7.98 -2.39
C PRO A 110 -1.79 7.11 -2.39
N PHE A 111 -1.44 6.54 -1.23
CA PHE A 111 -0.41 5.51 -1.10
C PHE A 111 -1.03 4.19 -0.66
N ASN A 112 -0.94 3.16 -1.51
CA ASN A 112 -1.63 1.88 -1.34
C ASN A 112 -0.63 0.76 -1.08
N ILE A 113 -1.05 -0.24 -0.31
CA ILE A 113 -0.29 -1.46 -0.06
C ILE A 113 -1.20 -2.64 -0.31
N GLU A 114 -0.73 -3.59 -1.08
CA GLU A 114 -1.37 -4.87 -1.35
C GLU A 114 -0.36 -5.98 -1.11
N ILE A 115 -0.74 -6.95 -0.27
CA ILE A 115 0.11 -8.08 0.11
C ILE A 115 -0.69 -9.36 -0.11
N ASP A 116 -0.18 -10.25 -0.96
CA ASP A 116 -0.89 -11.47 -1.37
C ASP A 116 -0.02 -12.71 -1.18
N TYR A 117 -0.55 -13.71 -0.48
CA TYR A 117 0.04 -15.04 -0.21
C TYR A 117 1.52 -15.06 0.22
N ARG A 118 1.99 -14.01 0.89
CA ARG A 118 3.38 -13.90 1.34
C ARG A 118 3.59 -14.44 2.76
N LYS A 119 4.79 -14.97 3.06
CA LYS A 119 5.14 -15.46 4.40
C LYS A 119 4.97 -14.37 5.46
N GLU A 120 4.37 -14.74 6.59
CA GLU A 120 3.99 -13.79 7.65
C GLU A 120 5.18 -12.98 8.21
N GLU A 121 6.36 -13.62 8.32
CA GLU A 121 7.59 -12.94 8.74
C GLU A 121 7.97 -11.81 7.78
N ASP A 122 7.89 -12.04 6.47
CA ASP A 122 8.19 -11.01 5.47
C ASP A 122 7.14 -9.91 5.48
N VAL A 123 5.86 -10.26 5.69
CA VAL A 123 4.80 -9.26 5.86
C VAL A 123 5.08 -8.36 7.07
N ARG A 124 5.50 -8.92 8.21
CA ARG A 124 5.91 -8.11 9.38
C ARG A 124 7.02 -7.13 8.99
N ARG A 125 8.07 -7.61 8.30
CA ARG A 125 9.19 -6.77 7.87
C ARG A 125 8.75 -5.64 6.92
N ILE A 126 7.85 -5.94 5.98
CA ILE A 126 7.25 -4.93 5.08
C ILE A 126 6.49 -3.89 5.90
N VAL A 127 5.59 -4.32 6.79
CA VAL A 127 4.77 -3.41 7.60
C VAL A 127 5.63 -2.54 8.53
N GLU A 128 6.68 -3.10 9.13
CA GLU A 128 7.60 -2.36 9.99
C GLU A 128 8.43 -1.34 9.22
N MET A 129 8.97 -1.72 8.07
CA MET A 129 9.66 -0.81 7.15
C MET A 129 8.76 0.37 6.80
N ILE A 130 7.53 0.06 6.38
CA ILE A 130 6.51 1.03 6.00
C ILE A 130 6.18 1.98 7.16
N ARG A 131 5.99 1.45 8.38
CA ARG A 131 5.76 2.24 9.59
C ARG A 131 6.92 3.18 9.89
N SER A 132 8.16 2.74 9.67
CA SER A 132 9.36 3.56 9.90
C SER A 132 9.45 4.78 8.98
N ILE A 133 8.88 4.70 7.77
CA ILE A 133 8.86 5.78 6.79
C ILE A 133 7.83 6.87 7.16
N ARG A 134 6.91 6.58 8.11
CA ARG A 134 5.84 7.49 8.56
C ARG A 134 4.92 8.01 7.43
N GLN A 135 4.85 7.29 6.31
CA GLN A 135 3.94 7.63 5.22
C GLN A 135 2.49 7.30 5.63
N ARG A 136 1.52 8.11 5.18
CA ARG A 136 0.10 7.83 5.43
C ARG A 136 -0.46 6.92 4.35
N PHE A 137 -1.07 5.81 4.75
CA PHE A 137 -1.68 4.84 3.83
C PHE A 137 -3.14 5.15 3.57
N TYR A 138 -3.50 5.12 2.30
CA TYR A 138 -4.88 5.21 1.90
C TYR A 138 -5.53 3.83 1.94
N ILE A 139 -5.02 2.86 1.18
CA ILE A 139 -5.51 1.48 1.17
C ILE A 139 -4.43 0.52 1.68
N PHE A 140 -4.85 -0.45 2.51
CA PHE A 140 -4.05 -1.61 2.86
C PHE A 140 -4.89 -2.87 2.62
N CYS A 141 -4.42 -3.74 1.72
CA CYS A 141 -5.02 -5.02 1.40
C CYS A 141 -4.05 -6.14 1.81
N PHE A 142 -4.58 -7.14 2.52
CA PHE A 142 -3.85 -8.35 2.87
C PHE A 142 -4.70 -9.56 2.53
N THR A 143 -4.14 -10.48 1.76
CA THR A 143 -4.76 -11.75 1.40
C THR A 143 -3.80 -12.89 1.72
N ASN A 144 -4.27 -13.90 2.47
CA ASN A 144 -3.44 -15.06 2.81
C ASN A 144 -4.31 -16.27 3.21
N GLN A 145 -3.67 -17.41 3.49
CA GLN A 145 -4.36 -18.57 4.07
C GLN A 145 -4.81 -18.31 5.51
N SER A 146 -3.95 -17.69 6.31
CA SER A 146 -4.26 -17.34 7.69
C SER A 146 -3.50 -16.07 8.11
N ILE A 147 -3.80 -15.54 9.29
CA ILE A 147 -3.09 -14.40 9.85
C ILE A 147 -2.99 -14.57 11.35
N SER A 148 -1.78 -14.45 11.90
CA SER A 148 -1.62 -14.45 13.36
C SER A 148 -2.28 -13.22 14.00
N GLU A 149 -2.61 -13.36 15.28
CA GLU A 149 -3.16 -12.25 16.06
C GLU A 149 -2.17 -11.08 16.17
N GLU A 150 -0.88 -11.38 16.23
CA GLU A 150 0.20 -10.40 16.28
C GLU A 150 0.26 -9.58 14.99
N LEU A 151 0.30 -10.24 13.82
CA LEU A 151 0.34 -9.54 12.54
C LEU A 151 -0.94 -8.71 12.34
N PHE A 152 -2.10 -9.25 12.70
CA PHE A 152 -3.35 -8.52 12.64
C PHE A 152 -3.30 -7.23 13.47
N GLU A 153 -2.79 -7.29 14.71
CA GLU A 153 -2.60 -6.09 15.55
C GLU A 153 -1.61 -5.09 14.96
N ILE A 154 -0.52 -5.58 14.35
CA ILE A 154 0.47 -4.74 13.69
C ILE A 154 -0.14 -4.00 12.49
N ILE A 155 -0.95 -4.67 11.68
CA ILE A 155 -1.66 -4.06 10.54
C ILE A 155 -2.66 -3.01 11.03
N LEU A 156 -3.43 -3.30 12.09
CA LEU A 156 -4.36 -2.32 12.66
C LEU A 156 -3.65 -1.04 13.13
N LYS A 157 -2.39 -1.14 13.57
CA LYS A 157 -1.56 0.01 14.01
C LYS A 157 -1.13 0.91 12.86
N LEU A 158 -1.20 0.48 11.59
CA LEU A 158 -0.87 1.31 10.43
C LEU A 158 -1.89 2.43 10.17
N ARG A 159 -3.13 2.28 10.69
CA ARG A 159 -4.20 3.29 10.58
C ARG A 159 -4.54 3.71 9.14
N SER A 160 -4.64 2.76 8.23
CA SER A 160 -5.07 3.03 6.85
C SER A 160 -6.51 3.57 6.78
N CYS A 161 -6.80 4.36 5.73
CA CYS A 161 -8.15 4.87 5.48
C CYS A 161 -9.09 3.77 4.98
N LYS A 162 -8.56 2.77 4.28
CA LYS A 162 -9.28 1.57 3.87
C LYS A 162 -8.43 0.37 4.23
N LEU A 163 -9.02 -0.56 4.96
CA LEU A 163 -8.36 -1.79 5.39
C LEU A 163 -9.16 -2.99 4.86
N HIS A 164 -8.51 -3.84 4.09
CA HIS A 164 -9.06 -5.11 3.63
C HIS A 164 -8.16 -6.24 4.11
N ILE A 165 -8.74 -7.21 4.83
CA ILE A 165 -8.04 -8.42 5.27
C ILE A 165 -8.89 -9.59 4.82
N ASP A 166 -8.34 -10.41 3.94
CA ASP A 166 -8.95 -11.64 3.45
C ASP A 166 -8.10 -12.84 3.89
N VAL A 167 -8.72 -13.77 4.62
CA VAL A 167 -8.09 -15.06 4.93
C VAL A 167 -8.93 -16.22 4.41
N THR A 168 -8.29 -17.08 3.62
CA THR A 168 -9.01 -18.18 2.94
C THR A 168 -9.33 -19.34 3.88
N ASN A 169 -8.57 -19.55 4.97
CA ASN A 169 -8.90 -20.49 6.04
C ASN A 169 -9.52 -19.73 7.23
N PRO A 170 -10.85 -19.77 7.41
CA PRO A 170 -11.48 -18.93 8.42
C PRO A 170 -11.13 -19.38 9.84
N HIS A 171 -10.64 -18.45 10.65
CA HIS A 171 -10.20 -18.72 12.02
C HIS A 171 -10.52 -17.56 12.95
N ARG A 172 -10.42 -17.81 14.25
CA ARG A 172 -10.71 -16.81 15.28
C ARG A 172 -9.46 -16.03 15.62
N ILE A 173 -9.59 -14.71 15.70
CA ILE A 173 -8.54 -13.82 16.20
C ILE A 173 -8.98 -13.19 17.52
N SER A 174 -8.20 -13.41 18.55
CA SER A 174 -8.40 -12.94 19.92
C SER A 174 -7.79 -11.55 20.18
N VAL A 175 -7.93 -10.62 19.22
CA VAL A 175 -7.45 -9.24 19.45
C VAL A 175 -8.16 -8.59 20.64
N ASN A 176 -7.40 -8.04 21.57
CA ASN A 176 -7.91 -7.32 22.74
C ASN A 176 -8.23 -5.85 22.38
N ASN A 177 -7.54 -5.31 21.38
CA ASN A 177 -7.53 -3.90 21.02
C ASN A 177 -8.39 -3.54 19.79
N TRP A 178 -9.61 -4.08 19.68
CA TRP A 178 -10.58 -3.69 18.63
C TRP A 178 -10.87 -2.19 18.59
N LYS A 179 -10.64 -1.48 19.70
CA LYS A 179 -10.72 0.00 19.75
C LYS A 179 -9.80 0.67 18.70
N MET A 180 -8.72 0.02 18.26
CA MET A 180 -7.80 0.58 17.28
C MET A 180 -8.42 0.78 15.89
N LEU A 181 -9.37 -0.08 15.49
CA LEU A 181 -10.11 0.10 14.24
C LEU A 181 -10.89 1.41 14.17
N ILE A 182 -11.24 1.94 15.34
CA ILE A 182 -12.14 3.07 15.48
C ILE A 182 -11.37 4.39 15.58
N ASN A 183 -10.09 4.34 15.96
CA ASN A 183 -9.22 5.52 16.07
C ASN A 183 -8.63 5.97 14.72
N CYS A 184 -9.02 5.32 13.62
CA CYS A 184 -8.49 5.61 12.30
C CYS A 184 -9.45 6.54 11.55
N VAL A 185 -8.94 7.68 11.09
CA VAL A 185 -9.73 8.76 10.49
C VAL A 185 -10.29 8.31 9.15
N SER A 186 -11.63 8.24 9.04
CA SER A 186 -12.37 7.85 7.83
C SER A 186 -12.18 6.39 7.41
N THR A 187 -12.08 5.48 8.36
CA THR A 187 -11.74 4.08 8.04
C THR A 187 -12.93 3.28 7.55
N SER A 188 -12.77 2.65 6.39
CA SER A 188 -13.58 1.51 5.95
C SER A 188 -12.80 0.24 6.19
N ALA A 189 -13.36 -0.71 6.95
CA ALA A 189 -12.71 -1.99 7.21
C ALA A 189 -13.56 -3.14 6.67
N SER A 190 -12.97 -4.03 5.87
CA SER A 190 -13.62 -5.24 5.37
C SER A 190 -12.76 -6.45 5.68
N PHE A 191 -13.33 -7.38 6.45
CA PHE A 191 -12.66 -8.61 6.90
C PHE A 191 -13.37 -9.84 6.37
N ASN A 192 -12.66 -10.69 5.64
CA ASN A 192 -13.15 -11.97 5.19
C ASN A 192 -12.37 -13.10 5.90
N GLY A 193 -13.07 -14.14 6.33
CA GLY A 193 -12.47 -15.29 7.03
C GLY A 193 -12.09 -15.05 8.51
N ILE A 194 -12.28 -13.84 9.04
CA ILE A 194 -11.96 -13.52 10.44
C ILE A 194 -13.19 -13.74 11.33
N ASN A 195 -13.16 -14.75 12.20
CA ASN A 195 -14.25 -15.03 13.13
C ASN A 195 -14.30 -14.01 14.28
N ILE A 196 -15.27 -13.10 14.23
CA ILE A 196 -15.45 -12.04 15.21
C ILE A 196 -16.64 -12.35 16.12
N SER A 197 -16.40 -12.40 17.44
CA SER A 197 -17.47 -12.65 18.40
C SER A 197 -18.55 -11.55 18.39
N SER A 198 -19.80 -11.91 18.64
CA SER A 198 -20.92 -10.96 18.77
C SER A 198 -20.71 -9.90 19.86
N ARG A 199 -19.88 -10.19 20.88
CA ARG A 199 -19.48 -9.21 21.90
C ARG A 199 -18.61 -8.10 21.28
N LYS A 200 -17.61 -8.48 20.48
CA LYS A 200 -16.72 -7.54 19.76
C LYS A 200 -17.49 -6.68 18.76
N ILE A 201 -18.40 -7.27 17.99
CA ILE A 201 -19.28 -6.53 17.06
C ILE A 201 -20.15 -5.51 17.82
N ARG A 202 -20.76 -5.92 18.93
CA ARG A 202 -21.54 -4.99 19.78
C ARG A 202 -20.68 -3.85 20.33
N MET A 203 -19.43 -4.12 20.70
CA MET A 203 -18.48 -3.08 21.14
C MET A 203 -18.13 -2.11 20.01
N LEU A 204 -17.79 -2.61 18.82
CA LEU A 204 -17.51 -1.78 17.64
C LEU A 204 -18.69 -0.85 17.33
N ARG A 205 -19.92 -1.40 17.35
CA ARG A 205 -21.15 -0.62 17.12
C ARG A 205 -21.36 0.46 18.19
N LYS A 206 -21.17 0.14 19.48
CA LYS A 206 -21.27 1.13 20.56
C LYS A 206 -20.28 2.26 20.38
N LEU A 207 -19.05 1.94 19.97
CA LEU A 207 -18.00 2.93 19.77
C LEU A 207 -18.25 3.77 18.50
N TRP A 208 -18.74 3.16 17.43
CA TRP A 208 -19.17 3.90 16.24
C TRP A 208 -20.26 4.92 16.57
N ASN A 209 -21.34 4.50 17.24
CA ASN A 209 -22.44 5.38 17.63
C ASN A 209 -22.03 6.59 18.49
N LYS A 210 -20.83 6.58 19.08
CA LYS A 210 -20.26 7.72 19.81
C LYS A 210 -19.60 8.78 18.92
N GLY A 211 -19.80 8.71 17.59
CA GLY A 211 -19.24 9.69 16.64
C GLY A 211 -17.79 9.44 16.26
N ASN A 212 -17.29 8.21 16.44
CA ASN A 212 -15.94 7.88 15.99
C ASN A 212 -15.83 7.79 14.45
N SER A 213 -14.60 7.84 13.96
CA SER A 213 -14.27 8.04 12.55
C SER A 213 -14.39 6.82 11.62
N LEU A 214 -14.92 5.70 12.12
CA LEU A 214 -15.20 4.50 11.31
C LEU A 214 -16.40 4.77 10.40
N ARG A 215 -16.19 4.73 9.08
CA ARG A 215 -17.24 4.99 8.07
C ARG A 215 -18.02 3.75 7.69
N SER A 216 -17.34 2.61 7.56
CA SER A 216 -17.97 1.34 7.26
C SER A 216 -17.20 0.18 7.85
N PHE A 217 -17.93 -0.87 8.21
CA PHE A 217 -17.37 -2.13 8.68
C PHE A 217 -18.12 -3.30 8.04
N GLU A 218 -17.37 -4.22 7.46
CA GLU A 218 -17.88 -5.43 6.86
C GLU A 218 -17.11 -6.65 7.36
N ALA A 219 -17.83 -7.72 7.71
CA ALA A 219 -17.27 -9.01 8.03
C ALA A 219 -18.02 -10.13 7.28
N LYS A 220 -17.27 -10.93 6.51
CA LYS A 220 -17.73 -12.04 5.65
C LYS A 220 -16.97 -13.33 5.96
N GLY A 221 -17.46 -14.47 5.46
CA GLY A 221 -16.73 -15.74 5.50
C GLY A 221 -16.47 -16.30 6.90
N MET A 222 -17.35 -16.02 7.87
CA MET A 222 -17.17 -16.51 9.25
C MET A 222 -17.74 -17.93 9.42
N ASN A 223 -16.98 -18.83 10.07
CA ASN A 223 -17.38 -20.22 10.37
C ASN A 223 -18.25 -20.37 11.64
N ILE A 224 -18.56 -19.27 12.31
CA ILE A 224 -19.56 -19.28 13.38
C ILE A 224 -20.91 -19.38 12.66
N LYS A 225 -21.79 -20.32 13.06
CA LYS A 225 -23.12 -20.68 12.49
C LYS A 225 -24.12 -19.53 12.24
N ASN A 226 -23.70 -18.28 12.23
CA ASN A 226 -24.55 -17.11 12.17
C ASN A 226 -23.75 -15.85 11.75
N ARG A 227 -24.10 -15.34 10.56
CA ARG A 227 -24.21 -13.93 10.14
C ARG A 227 -23.01 -13.26 9.47
N TYR A 228 -23.24 -12.87 8.22
CA TYR A 228 -22.66 -11.66 7.62
C TYR A 228 -22.99 -10.45 8.49
N CYS A 229 -21.98 -9.62 8.80
CA CYS A 229 -22.16 -8.39 9.55
C CYS A 229 -21.67 -7.22 8.70
N SER A 230 -22.59 -6.40 8.21
CA SER A 230 -22.28 -5.10 7.62
C SER A 230 -22.85 -3.98 8.50
N ILE A 231 -22.08 -2.94 8.67
CA ILE A 231 -22.50 -1.69 9.29
C ILE A 231 -22.01 -0.58 8.35
N ASP A 232 -22.92 0.29 7.90
CA ASP A 232 -22.64 1.43 7.03
C ASP A 232 -22.90 2.78 7.74
N SER A 233 -22.43 3.88 7.14
CA SER A 233 -22.57 5.26 7.65
C SER A 233 -24.01 5.74 7.79
N PHE A 234 -25.00 4.99 7.32
CA PHE A 234 -26.42 5.30 7.46
C PHE A 234 -27.10 4.51 8.58
N GLY A 235 -26.35 3.69 9.33
CA GLY A 235 -26.91 2.87 10.40
C GLY A 235 -27.94 1.84 9.92
N LYS A 236 -28.03 1.60 8.60
CA LYS A 236 -28.96 0.61 8.04
C LYS A 236 -28.33 -0.76 8.20
N ARG A 237 -28.93 -1.54 9.10
CA ARG A 237 -28.63 -2.95 9.28
C ARG A 237 -28.91 -3.72 7.99
N LYS A 238 -27.89 -4.22 7.30
CA LYS A 238 -27.99 -5.50 6.59
C LYS A 238 -27.34 -6.58 7.45
N PHE A 239 -28.12 -7.08 8.41
CA PHE A 239 -27.86 -8.40 9.01
C PHE A 239 -28.57 -9.43 8.14
N ASN A 240 -27.89 -9.96 7.13
CA ASN A 240 -28.38 -11.15 6.45
C ASN A 240 -27.85 -12.37 7.21
N ILE A 241 -28.79 -13.05 7.85
CA ILE A 241 -28.63 -14.42 8.31
C ILE A 241 -29.12 -15.27 7.15
N ASN A 242 -28.21 -15.73 6.30
CA ASN A 242 -28.54 -16.90 5.50
C ASN A 242 -28.29 -18.10 6.43
N GLY A 243 -29.38 -18.78 6.77
CA GLY A 243 -29.36 -20.07 7.44
C GLY A 243 -28.95 -21.17 6.48
#